data_AF-A0A846PC74-F1
#
_entry.id   AF-A0A846PC74-F1
#
_cell.length_a   1.000
_cell.length_b   1.000
_cell.length_c   1.000
_cell.angle_alpha   90.00
_cell.angle_beta   90.00
_cell.angle_gamma   90.00
#
_symmetry.space_group_name_H-M   'P 1'
#
loop_
_entity.id
_entity.type
_entity.pdbx_description
1 polymer ?
#
loop_
_entity_poly.entity_id
_entity_poly.type
_entity_poly.pdbx_seq_one_letter_code
_entity_poly.pdbx_strand_id
1 'polypeptide(L)' 'MNQAELQNLPVGWTWARLGEVAEIGQGGTPSTKKKEYWGGEIPWLRSGEIRFNRISKSKTTITRLGLKESAA' A
#
# COMPACT_ATOMS: atom_id res chain seq x y z
N MET A 1 5.32 20.52 13.81
CA MET A 1 5.28 21.64 12.86
C MET A 1 4.57 22.79 13.53
N ASN A 2 5.27 23.90 13.70
CA ASN A 2 4.65 25.16 14.05
C ASN A 2 3.88 25.65 12.82
N GLN A 3 2.65 26.16 12.97
CA GLN A 3 1.85 26.69 11.85
C GLN A 3 2.56 27.85 11.12
N ALA A 4 3.57 28.45 11.74
CA ALA A 4 4.32 29.59 11.22
C ALA A 4 5.12 29.33 9.91
N GLU A 5 5.28 28.09 9.45
CA GLU A 5 6.07 27.75 8.24
C GLU A 5 5.21 27.32 7.04
N LEU A 6 3.89 27.30 7.19
CA LEU A 6 2.98 26.86 6.14
C LEU A 6 2.71 28.01 5.15
N GLN A 7 3.11 27.81 3.89
CA GLN A 7 2.93 28.80 2.82
C GLN A 7 1.44 29.06 2.52
N ASN A 8 1.15 30.20 1.88
CA ASN A 8 -0.19 30.56 1.41
C ASN A 8 -0.67 29.56 0.35
N LEU A 9 -1.84 28.99 0.58
CA LEU A 9 -2.51 28.08 -0.37
C LEU A 9 -3.43 28.87 -1.32
N PRO A 10 -3.75 28.33 -2.50
CA PRO A 10 -4.78 28.89 -3.38
C PRO A 10 -6.15 28.96 -2.68
N VAL A 11 -7.03 29.84 -3.15
CA VAL A 11 -8.40 29.96 -2.63
C VAL A 11 -9.11 28.60 -2.71
N GLY A 12 -9.72 28.18 -1.59
CA GLY A 12 -10.44 26.92 -1.47
C GLY A 12 -9.58 25.74 -0.99
N TRP A 13 -8.29 25.92 -0.74
CA TRP A 13 -7.41 24.89 -0.20
C TRP A 13 -7.17 25.05 1.30
N THR A 14 -6.98 23.94 2.00
CA THR A 14 -6.56 23.91 3.41
C THR A 14 -5.40 22.94 3.59
N TRP A 15 -4.55 23.24 4.57
CA TRP A 15 -3.59 22.27 5.06
C TRP A 15 -4.34 21.15 5.79
N ALA A 16 -3.94 19.91 5.55
CA ALA A 16 -4.45 18.74 6.23
C ALA A 16 -3.30 17.76 6.51
N ARG A 17 -3.40 17.02 7.60
CA ARG A 17 -2.54 15.87 7.88
C ARG A 17 -3.04 14.67 7.08
N LEU A 18 -2.14 13.77 6.69
CA LEU A 18 -2.53 12.56 5.96
C LEU A 18 -3.61 11.75 6.68
N GLY A 19 -3.52 11.62 8.01
CA GLY A 19 -4.53 10.92 8.81
C GLY A 19 -5.91 11.59 8.88
N GLU A 20 -6.05 12.84 8.42
CA GLU A 20 -7.35 13.53 8.33
C GLU A 20 -8.06 13.23 7.00
N VAL A 21 -7.31 12.79 5.98
CA VAL A 21 -7.82 12.60 4.61
C VAL A 21 -7.68 11.16 4.08
N ALA A 22 -6.94 10.31 4.80
CA ALA A 22 -6.70 8.94 4.40
C ALA A 22 -6.45 8.02 5.61
N GLU A 23 -6.89 6.78 5.50
CA GLU A 23 -6.43 5.70 6.36
C GLU A 23 -5.05 5.24 5.89
N ILE A 24 -4.12 5.12 6.84
CA ILE A 24 -2.74 4.74 6.57
C ILE A 24 -2.53 3.32 7.10
N GLY A 25 -2.20 2.41 6.19
CA GLY A 25 -1.87 1.03 6.51
C GLY A 25 -0.51 0.63 5.96
N GLN A 26 -0.02 -0.52 6.40
CA GLN A 26 1.14 -1.19 5.83
C GLN A 26 0.69 -2.49 5.17
N GLY A 27 1.36 -2.89 4.10
CA GLY A 27 1.16 -4.21 3.53
C GLY A 27 1.92 -5.28 4.32
N GLY A 28 1.51 -6.53 4.17
CA GLY A 28 2.18 -7.69 4.72
C GLY A 28 3.02 -8.44 3.69
N THR A 29 4.13 -9.03 4.13
CA THR A 29 4.86 -10.05 3.35
C THR A 29 4.55 -11.42 3.93
N PRO A 30 3.88 -12.32 3.19
CA PRO A 30 3.72 -13.70 3.65
C PRO A 30 5.08 -14.37 3.82
N SER A 31 5.17 -15.34 4.72
CA SER A 31 6.41 -16.11 4.88
C SER A 31 6.81 -16.80 3.57
N THR A 32 8.02 -16.55 3.08
CA THR A 32 8.57 -17.21 1.88
C THR A 32 8.89 -18.69 2.09
N LYS A 33 8.95 -19.13 3.35
CA LYS A 33 9.21 -20.53 3.72
C LYS A 33 7.97 -21.42 3.60
N LYS A 34 6.76 -20.83 3.64
CA LYS A 34 5.49 -21.55 3.59
C LYS A 34 4.94 -21.51 2.16
N LYS A 35 5.17 -22.59 1.41
CA LYS A 35 4.77 -22.66 -0.01
C LYS A 35 3.27 -22.51 -0.20
N GLU A 36 2.46 -22.95 0.76
CA GLU A 36 1.00 -22.84 0.75
C GLU A 36 0.48 -21.39 0.78
N TYR A 37 1.34 -20.40 1.04
CA TYR A 37 0.97 -18.99 1.02
C TYR A 37 1.03 -18.36 -0.38
N TRP A 38 1.65 -19.03 -1.35
CA TRP A 38 1.99 -18.47 -2.65
C TRP A 38 1.26 -19.19 -3.80
N GLY A 39 1.12 -18.52 -4.93
CA GLY A 39 0.54 -19.10 -6.16
C GLY A 39 -1.00 -19.18 -6.15
N GLY A 40 -1.67 -18.38 -5.32
CA GLY A 40 -3.12 -18.27 -5.31
C GLY A 40 -3.68 -17.27 -6.33
N GLU A 41 -4.87 -16.76 -6.03
CA GLU A 41 -5.60 -15.85 -6.93
C GLU A 41 -5.38 -14.36 -6.60
N ILE A 42 -4.78 -14.04 -5.45
CA ILE A 42 -4.67 -12.67 -4.97
C ILE A 42 -3.35 -12.07 -5.48
N PRO A 43 -3.36 -11.00 -6.29
CA PRO A 43 -2.15 -10.32 -6.71
C PRO A 43 -1.39 -9.75 -5.50
N TRP A 44 -0.11 -10.09 -5.37
CA TRP A 44 0.77 -9.53 -4.35
C TRP A 44 1.81 -8.63 -5.02
N LEU A 45 1.54 -7.32 -5.01
CA LEU A 45 2.32 -6.32 -5.73
C LEU A 45 3.54 -5.87 -4.91
N ARG A 46 4.73 -5.93 -5.52
CA ARG A 46 5.97 -5.39 -4.94
C ARG A 46 6.31 -4.02 -5.50
N SER A 47 7.04 -3.22 -4.73
CA SER A 47 7.51 -1.89 -5.15
C SER A 47 8.29 -1.92 -6.48
N GLY A 48 9.07 -2.99 -6.73
CA GLY A 48 9.82 -3.15 -7.99
C GLY A 48 8.97 -3.37 -9.24
N GLU A 49 7.66 -3.59 -9.09
CA GLU A 49 6.71 -3.75 -10.20
C GLU A 49 5.99 -2.44 -10.55
N ILE A 50 6.15 -1.39 -9.74
CA ILE A 50 5.55 -0.07 -9.97
C ILE A 50 6.25 0.62 -11.14
N ARG A 51 5.50 0.97 -12.20
CA ARG A 51 6.02 1.59 -13.43
C ARG A 51 5.21 2.79 -13.94
N PHE A 52 4.72 3.64 -13.04
CA PHE A 52 3.96 4.87 -13.36
C PHE A 52 2.84 4.64 -14.41
N ASN A 53 2.22 3.48 -14.37
CA ASN A 53 1.19 3.05 -15.30
C ASN A 53 0.07 2.31 -14.54
N ARG A 54 -1.00 1.96 -15.26
CA ARG A 54 -2.04 1.09 -14.69
C ARG A 54 -1.52 -0.34 -14.59
N ILE A 55 -1.56 -0.89 -13.39
CA ILE A 55 -1.18 -2.27 -13.10
C ILE A 55 -2.46 -3.07 -12.86
N SER A 56 -2.71 -4.08 -13.69
CA SER A 56 -3.87 -4.98 -13.57
C SER A 56 -3.49 -6.40 -13.15
N LYS A 57 -2.20 -6.73 -13.13
CA LYS A 57 -1.65 -8.04 -12.74
C LYS A 57 -0.29 -7.86 -12.06
N SER A 58 0.03 -8.74 -11.11
CA SER A 58 1.35 -8.85 -10.49
C SER A 58 2.07 -10.12 -10.98
N LYS A 59 3.40 -10.12 -10.91
CA LYS A 59 4.23 -11.31 -11.22
C LYS A 59 4.06 -12.44 -10.21
N THR A 60 3.61 -12.11 -9.01
CA THR A 60 3.50 -13.05 -7.90
C THR A 60 2.11 -12.92 -7.28
N THR A 61 1.51 -14.06 -6.94
CA THR A 61 0.21 -14.14 -6.28
C THR A 61 0.32 -14.88 -4.96
N ILE A 62 -0.63 -14.62 -4.07
CA ILE A 62 -0.73 -15.25 -2.75
C ILE A 62 -2.09 -15.93 -2.60
N THR A 63 -2.15 -16.93 -1.74
CA THR A 63 -3.39 -17.60 -1.37
C THR A 63 -4.17 -16.77 -0.35
N ARG A 64 -5.43 -17.14 -0.10
CA ARG A 64 -6.22 -16.51 0.99
C ARG A 64 -5.59 -16.72 2.36
N LEU A 65 -4.94 -17.88 2.56
CA LEU A 65 -4.15 -18.19 3.75
C LEU A 65 -2.92 -17.29 3.82
N GLY A 66 -2.19 -17.13 2.71
CA GLY A 66 -1.04 -16.22 2.64
C GLY A 66 -1.40 -14.76 2.96
N LEU A 67 -2.59 -14.30 2.56
CA LEU A 67 -3.10 -12.98 2.92
C LEU A 67 -3.38 -12.88 4.42
N LYS A 68 -4.17 -13.82 4.98
CA LYS A 68 -4.54 -13.83 6.40
C LYS A 68 -3.33 -13.85 7.34
N GLU A 69 -2.28 -14.56 6.94
CA GLU A 69 -1.07 -14.80 7.74
C GLU A 69 0.07 -13.84 7.41
N SER A 70 -0.12 -12.98 6.41
CA SER A 70 0.72 -11.81 6.23
C SER A 70 0.27 -10.73 7.22
N ALA A 71 1.19 -9.95 7.78
CA ALA A 71 0.89 -8.86 8.72
C ALA A 71 0.22 -7.65 8.05
N ALA A 72 -0.65 -7.92 7.06
CA ALA A 72 -1.47 -6.98 6.31
C ALA A 72 -2.79 -6.71 7.05
#